data_AF-A0A842JYX0-F1
#
_entry.id   AF-A0A842JYX0-F1
#
_cell.length_a   1.000
_cell.length_b   1.000
_cell.length_c   1.000
_cell.angle_alpha   90.00
_cell.angle_beta   90.00
_cell.angle_gamma   90.00
#
_symmetry.space_group_name_H-M   'P 1'
#
loop_
_entity.id
_entity.type
_entity.pdbx_description
1 polymer ?
#
loop_
_entity_poly.entity_id
_entity_poly.type
_entity_poly.pdbx_seq_one_letter_code
_entity_poly.pdbx_strand_id
1 'polypeptide(L)'
;MRRPITSTRNPQCRAPRTPCHTAADVVARFAQGAKTVIVDSPPDQILELHDLIGTGTLRITGTSRVRITTSTPQQQTRSPAIVVTDAAQVQLEGHSRCYAYTTAIIEAFDDTQVEARNKSTVYAVDRAKVRATDEPTIYAYDQATIHADGHTTVHATDNSRILLHDNANVTAQRGVTIQGPARTNTRIRQ
;
A
#
# COMPACT_ATOMS: atom_id res chain seq x y z
N MET A 1 34.22 -18.68 -52.10
CA MET A 1 33.01 -19.09 -51.34
C MET A 1 32.96 -18.28 -50.06
N ARG A 2 32.08 -17.27 -49.97
CA ARG A 2 31.92 -16.43 -48.77
C ARG A 2 30.82 -17.05 -47.89
N ARG A 3 31.16 -17.43 -46.66
CA ARG A 3 30.18 -17.90 -45.66
C ARG A 3 29.37 -16.71 -45.13
N PRO A 4 28.04 -16.79 -45.04
CA PRO A 4 27.25 -15.76 -44.36
C PRO A 4 27.42 -15.91 -42.84
N ILE A 5 27.77 -14.81 -42.17
CA ILE A 5 27.79 -14.71 -40.72
C ILE A 5 26.35 -14.43 -40.30
N THR A 6 25.64 -15.45 -39.85
CA THR A 6 24.31 -15.31 -39.26
C THR A 6 24.47 -14.55 -37.95
N SER A 7 24.16 -13.26 -37.98
CA SER A 7 24.02 -12.42 -36.79
C SER A 7 22.89 -12.99 -35.94
N THR A 8 23.24 -13.77 -34.92
CA THR A 8 22.35 -14.08 -33.81
C THR A 8 22.13 -12.78 -33.06
N ARG A 9 21.11 -12.02 -33.48
CA ARG A 9 20.55 -10.94 -32.66
C ARG A 9 20.10 -11.58 -31.36
N ASN A 10 20.94 -11.44 -30.34
CA ASN A 10 20.57 -11.64 -28.96
C ASN A 10 19.33 -10.76 -28.74
N PRO A 11 18.13 -11.31 -28.46
CA PRO A 11 17.01 -10.48 -28.10
C PRO A 11 17.34 -9.93 -26.71
N GLN A 12 18.06 -8.81 -26.69
CA GLN A 12 18.21 -7.98 -25.52
C GLN A 12 16.80 -7.77 -24.99
N CYS A 13 16.53 -8.39 -23.84
CA CYS A 13 15.31 -8.25 -23.06
C CYS A 13 15.02 -6.76 -22.87
N ARG A 14 14.30 -6.17 -23.82
CA ARG A 14 13.63 -4.90 -23.61
C ARG A 14 12.48 -5.25 -22.69
N ALA A 15 12.68 -5.04 -21.38
CA ALA A 15 11.64 -5.12 -20.38
C ALA A 15 10.39 -4.40 -20.96
N PRO A 16 9.23 -5.06 -21.05
CA PRO A 16 8.05 -4.42 -21.59
C PRO A 16 7.73 -3.22 -20.71
N ARG A 17 7.74 -2.02 -21.30
CA ARG A 17 7.33 -0.76 -20.65
C ARG A 17 5.81 -0.70 -20.45
N THR A 18 5.08 -1.71 -20.90
CA THR A 18 3.63 -1.81 -20.77
C THR A 18 3.27 -2.13 -19.31
N PRO A 19 2.11 -1.69 -18.81
CA PRO A 19 1.62 -2.17 -17.53
C PRO A 19 1.43 -3.69 -17.51
N CYS A 20 1.55 -4.29 -16.33
CA CYS A 20 1.15 -5.66 -16.06
C CYS A 20 -0.36 -5.69 -15.82
N HIS A 21 -1.02 -6.70 -16.38
CA HIS A 21 -2.46 -6.92 -16.18
C HIS A 21 -2.76 -8.21 -15.44
N THR A 22 -1.75 -9.06 -15.19
CA THR A 22 -1.89 -10.33 -14.47
C THR A 22 -0.83 -10.48 -13.38
N ALA A 23 -1.12 -11.30 -12.38
CA ALA A 23 -0.18 -11.63 -11.30
C ALA A 23 1.09 -12.32 -11.84
N ALA A 24 0.95 -13.19 -12.84
CA ALA A 24 2.08 -13.89 -13.46
C ALA A 24 3.05 -12.91 -14.13
N ASP A 25 2.54 -11.86 -14.80
CA ASP A 25 3.39 -10.83 -15.42
C ASP A 25 4.20 -10.07 -14.36
N VAL A 26 3.58 -9.77 -13.22
CA VAL A 26 4.24 -9.07 -12.11
C VAL A 26 5.40 -9.90 -11.56
N VAL A 27 5.14 -11.17 -11.25
CA VAL A 27 6.14 -12.10 -10.72
C VAL A 27 7.27 -12.32 -11.74
N ALA A 28 6.93 -12.53 -13.01
CA ALA A 28 7.91 -12.73 -14.07
C ALA A 28 8.84 -11.52 -14.23
N ARG A 29 8.31 -10.30 -14.12
CA ARG A 29 9.14 -9.09 -14.21
C ARG A 29 10.09 -8.93 -13.04
N PHE A 30 9.64 -9.19 -11.81
CA PHE A 30 10.55 -9.15 -10.67
C PHE A 30 11.62 -10.24 -10.75
N ALA A 31 11.27 -11.44 -11.22
CA ALA A 31 12.22 -12.53 -11.46
C ALA A 31 13.27 -12.16 -12.54
N GLN A 32 12.90 -11.34 -13.53
CA GLN A 32 13.80 -10.78 -14.53
C GLN A 32 14.64 -9.59 -14.03
N GLY A 33 14.51 -9.21 -12.76
CA GLY A 33 15.26 -8.09 -12.16
C GLY A 33 14.69 -6.71 -12.50
N ALA A 34 13.39 -6.61 -12.81
CA ALA A 34 12.75 -5.31 -13.02
C ALA A 34 12.83 -4.45 -11.75
N LYS A 35 13.39 -3.25 -11.90
CA LYS A 35 13.43 -2.25 -10.81
C LYS A 35 12.06 -1.66 -10.51
N THR A 36 11.19 -1.60 -11.52
CA THR A 36 9.85 -1.05 -11.39
C THR A 36 8.89 -1.88 -12.21
N VAL A 37 7.80 -2.31 -11.58
CA VAL A 37 6.69 -3.03 -12.20
C VAL A 37 5.45 -2.19 -11.99
N ILE A 38 4.77 -1.84 -13.08
CA ILE A 38 3.54 -1.05 -13.04
C ILE A 38 2.37 -2.01 -13.25
N VAL A 39 1.36 -1.93 -12.40
CA VAL A 39 0.08 -2.63 -12.53
C VAL A 39 -0.98 -1.59 -12.84
N ASP A 40 -1.64 -1.78 -13.97
CA ASP A 40 -2.78 -0.98 -14.41
C ASP A 40 -3.82 -1.93 -15.00
N SER A 41 -4.56 -2.58 -14.11
CA SER A 41 -5.58 -3.57 -14.48
C SER A 41 -6.97 -2.95 -14.44
N PRO A 42 -7.88 -3.40 -15.32
CA PRO A 42 -9.30 -3.07 -15.23
C PRO A 42 -9.89 -3.35 -13.83
N PRO A 43 -10.85 -2.52 -13.35
CA PRO A 43 -11.39 -2.62 -11.99
C PRO A 43 -12.29 -3.83 -11.73
N ASP A 44 -12.72 -4.53 -12.79
CA ASP A 44 -13.47 -5.79 -12.72
C ASP A 44 -12.58 -7.00 -12.38
N GLN A 45 -11.25 -6.83 -12.51
CA GLN A 45 -10.28 -7.87 -12.18
C GLN A 45 -9.60 -7.58 -10.84
N ILE A 46 -9.51 -8.59 -9.99
CA ILE A 46 -8.70 -8.55 -8.77
C ILE A 46 -7.42 -9.36 -9.01
N LEU A 47 -6.26 -8.72 -8.84
CA LEU A 47 -4.97 -9.40 -8.93
C LEU A 47 -4.53 -9.86 -7.55
N GLU A 48 -4.34 -11.16 -7.39
CA GLU A 48 -3.85 -11.74 -6.14
C GLU A 48 -2.34 -12.00 -6.22
N LEU A 49 -1.59 -11.38 -5.33
CA LEU A 49 -0.15 -11.48 -5.22
C LEU A 49 0.22 -12.04 -3.84
N HIS A 50 1.03 -13.08 -3.82
CA HIS A 50 1.40 -13.77 -2.59
C HIS A 50 2.92 -13.80 -2.47
N ASP A 51 3.44 -13.39 -1.31
CA ASP A 51 4.86 -13.45 -0.96
C ASP A 51 5.78 -13.00 -2.11
N LEU A 52 5.50 -11.81 -2.66
CA LEU A 52 6.28 -11.24 -3.73
C LEU A 52 7.75 -11.12 -3.32
N ILE A 53 8.64 -11.53 -4.23
CA ILE A 53 10.08 -11.44 -4.07
C ILE A 53 10.63 -10.49 -5.14
N GLY A 54 11.30 -9.43 -4.72
CA GLY A 54 11.92 -8.46 -5.61
C GLY A 54 12.44 -7.24 -4.85
N THR A 55 13.54 -6.66 -5.32
CA THR A 55 14.16 -5.48 -4.69
C THR A 55 13.68 -4.16 -5.30
N GLY A 56 12.69 -4.21 -6.20
CA GLY A 56 12.18 -3.06 -6.93
C GLY A 56 10.96 -2.41 -6.29
N THR A 57 10.23 -1.66 -7.10
CA THR A 57 8.97 -1.00 -6.74
C THR A 57 7.83 -1.59 -7.53
N LEU A 58 6.77 -2.02 -6.84
CA LEU A 58 5.48 -2.35 -7.44
C LEU A 58 4.61 -1.10 -7.38
N ARG A 59 4.31 -0.49 -8.53
CA ARG A 59 3.43 0.66 -8.64
C ARG A 59 2.06 0.22 -9.12
N ILE A 60 1.03 0.45 -8.32
CA ILE A 60 -0.35 0.12 -8.64
C ILE A 60 -1.08 1.43 -8.94
N THR A 61 -1.64 1.54 -10.15
CA THR A 61 -2.17 2.80 -10.70
C THR A 61 -3.58 2.64 -11.25
N GLY A 62 -4.16 3.77 -11.69
CA GLY A 62 -5.47 3.80 -12.34
C GLY A 62 -6.59 3.44 -11.37
N THR A 63 -7.38 2.43 -11.72
CA THR A 63 -8.48 1.89 -10.89
C THR A 63 -8.26 0.43 -10.51
N SER A 64 -6.99 -0.02 -10.58
CA SER A 64 -6.61 -1.40 -10.32
C SER A 64 -7.07 -1.89 -8.95
N ARG A 65 -7.49 -3.15 -8.88
CA ARG A 65 -7.79 -3.84 -7.63
C ARG A 65 -6.79 -4.96 -7.39
N VAL A 66 -6.08 -4.90 -6.27
CA VAL A 66 -5.00 -5.86 -5.96
C VAL A 66 -5.11 -6.33 -4.52
N ARG A 67 -4.93 -7.64 -4.29
CA ARG A 67 -4.77 -8.22 -2.97
C ARG A 67 -3.34 -8.73 -2.83
N ILE A 68 -2.68 -8.34 -1.74
CA ILE A 68 -1.29 -8.69 -1.49
C ILE A 68 -1.18 -9.28 -0.09
N THR A 69 -0.76 -10.54 -0.03
CA THR A 69 -0.52 -11.25 1.23
C THR A 69 0.97 -11.48 1.41
N THR A 70 1.51 -11.02 2.53
CA THR A 70 2.91 -11.28 2.92
C THR A 70 2.92 -12.11 4.19
N SER A 71 3.26 -13.40 4.06
CA SER A 71 3.04 -14.40 5.10
C SER A 71 3.97 -14.24 6.31
N THR A 72 5.19 -13.73 6.12
CA THR A 72 6.19 -13.64 7.20
C THR A 72 6.94 -12.32 7.21
N PRO A 73 7.48 -11.89 8.38
CA PRO A 73 8.34 -10.71 8.46
C PRO A 73 9.61 -10.84 7.61
N GLN A 74 10.13 -12.06 7.43
CA GLN A 74 11.29 -12.31 6.57
C GLN A 74 10.96 -12.02 5.10
N GLN A 75 9.75 -12.38 4.65
CA GLN A 75 9.29 -12.09 3.29
C GLN A 75 9.15 -10.58 3.07
N GLN A 76 8.66 -9.82 4.05
CA GLN A 76 8.55 -8.36 3.98
C GLN A 76 9.85 -7.67 3.57
N THR A 77 11.01 -8.16 4.04
CA THR A 77 12.33 -7.59 3.70
C THR A 77 12.80 -7.89 2.28
N ARG A 78 12.19 -8.90 1.65
CA ARG A 78 12.47 -9.35 0.28
C ARG A 78 11.40 -8.88 -0.71
N SER A 79 10.30 -8.35 -0.22
CA SER A 79 9.20 -7.84 -1.02
C SER A 79 9.54 -6.46 -1.60
N PRO A 80 9.04 -6.17 -2.82
CA PRO A 80 9.21 -4.88 -3.42
C PRO A 80 8.50 -3.80 -2.60
N ALA A 81 8.98 -2.56 -2.72
CA ALA A 81 8.24 -1.42 -2.18
C ALA A 81 6.93 -1.27 -2.94
N ILE A 82 5.80 -1.29 -2.23
CA ILE A 82 4.47 -1.15 -2.82
C ILE A 82 4.08 0.33 -2.81
N VAL A 83 3.78 0.88 -3.97
CA VAL A 83 3.33 2.27 -4.13
C VAL A 83 1.98 2.25 -4.83
N VAL A 84 0.97 2.84 -4.18
CA VAL A 84 -0.41 2.87 -4.67
C VAL A 84 -0.78 4.32 -4.98
N THR A 85 -1.20 4.58 -6.20
CA THR A 85 -1.60 5.91 -6.68
C THR A 85 -2.93 5.87 -7.40
N ASP A 86 -3.41 7.06 -7.79
CA ASP A 86 -4.67 7.31 -8.47
C ASP A 86 -5.87 6.86 -7.62
N ALA A 87 -6.82 6.13 -8.19
CA ALA A 87 -7.99 5.58 -7.50
C ALA A 87 -7.86 4.06 -7.30
N ALA A 88 -6.63 3.54 -7.29
CA ALA A 88 -6.39 2.12 -7.10
C ALA A 88 -6.80 1.68 -5.69
N GLN A 89 -7.28 0.44 -5.60
CA GLN A 89 -7.74 -0.19 -4.37
C GLN A 89 -6.85 -1.39 -4.06
N VAL A 90 -6.23 -1.39 -2.88
CA VAL A 90 -5.30 -2.46 -2.51
C VAL A 90 -5.62 -2.99 -1.12
N GLN A 91 -5.81 -4.31 -1.06
CA GLN A 91 -5.91 -5.05 0.17
C GLN A 91 -4.55 -5.65 0.54
N LEU A 92 -4.10 -5.41 1.78
CA LEU A 92 -2.82 -5.86 2.31
C LEU A 92 -3.03 -6.71 3.56
N GLU A 93 -2.35 -7.85 3.61
CA GLU A 93 -2.46 -8.81 4.71
C GLU A 93 -1.08 -9.25 5.20
N GLY A 94 -1.05 -9.74 6.44
CA GLY A 94 0.16 -10.22 7.12
C GLY A 94 1.18 -9.11 7.37
N HIS A 95 2.37 -9.25 6.79
CA HIS A 95 3.53 -8.37 7.05
C HIS A 95 3.87 -7.48 5.85
N SER A 96 2.89 -6.78 5.27
CA SER A 96 3.13 -5.95 4.08
C SER A 96 3.48 -4.50 4.43
N ARG A 97 4.17 -3.76 3.54
CA ARG A 97 4.34 -2.30 3.65
C ARG A 97 3.97 -1.61 2.35
N CYS A 98 3.25 -0.50 2.43
CA CYS A 98 2.94 0.29 1.25
C CYS A 98 2.98 1.80 1.51
N TYR A 99 3.03 2.54 0.41
CA TYR A 99 2.87 3.99 0.37
C TYR A 99 1.63 4.30 -0.47
N ALA A 100 0.67 5.01 0.11
CA ALA A 100 -0.57 5.41 -0.52
C ALA A 100 -0.56 6.93 -0.78
N TYR A 101 -0.86 7.30 -2.02
CA TYR A 101 -0.88 8.70 -2.45
C TYR A 101 -2.18 9.02 -3.19
N THR A 102 -2.35 10.31 -3.51
CA THR A 102 -3.44 10.84 -4.35
C THR A 102 -4.82 10.50 -3.78
N THR A 103 -5.56 9.56 -4.37
CA THR A 103 -6.89 9.11 -3.92
C THR A 103 -6.94 7.59 -3.70
N ALA A 104 -5.79 6.96 -3.48
CA ALA A 104 -5.69 5.52 -3.31
C ALA A 104 -6.48 5.04 -2.09
N ILE A 105 -7.05 3.85 -2.18
CA ILE A 105 -7.81 3.21 -1.10
C ILE A 105 -7.05 1.96 -0.65
N ILE A 106 -6.68 1.91 0.63
CA ILE A 106 -5.96 0.78 1.21
C ILE A 106 -6.82 0.10 2.27
N GLU A 107 -6.91 -1.23 2.22
CA GLU A 107 -7.42 -2.06 3.30
C GLU A 107 -6.25 -2.82 3.92
N ALA A 108 -5.87 -2.46 5.14
CA ALA A 108 -4.65 -2.91 5.81
C ALA A 108 -5.01 -3.75 7.04
N PHE A 109 -4.64 -5.03 7.00
CA PHE A 109 -4.94 -6.02 8.05
C PHE A 109 -3.65 -6.49 8.76
N ASP A 110 -3.79 -7.21 9.87
CA ASP A 110 -2.67 -7.82 10.62
C ASP A 110 -1.51 -6.84 10.94
N ASP A 111 -0.26 -7.20 10.63
CA ASP A 111 0.96 -6.43 10.94
C ASP A 111 1.41 -5.55 9.77
N THR A 112 0.46 -5.06 8.98
CA THR A 112 0.73 -4.20 7.83
C THR A 112 1.14 -2.79 8.24
N GLN A 113 1.94 -2.13 7.40
CA GLN A 113 2.40 -0.76 7.62
C GLN A 113 2.07 0.10 6.41
N VAL A 114 1.40 1.23 6.62
CA VAL A 114 0.97 2.13 5.56
C VAL A 114 1.49 3.53 5.83
N GLU A 115 2.13 4.15 4.83
CA GLU A 115 2.34 5.59 4.78
C GLU A 115 1.33 6.22 3.83
N ALA A 116 0.40 7.00 4.38
CA ALA A 116 -0.70 7.63 3.66
C ALA A 116 -0.48 9.13 3.51
N ARG A 117 -0.60 9.65 2.29
CA ARG A 117 -0.46 11.08 1.97
C ARG A 117 -1.53 11.57 0.99
N ASN A 118 -1.66 12.88 0.86
CA ASN A 118 -2.71 13.54 0.06
C ASN A 118 -4.10 13.07 0.51
N LYS A 119 -5.03 12.82 -0.42
CA LYS A 119 -6.43 12.44 -0.15
C LYS A 119 -6.65 10.93 -0.15
N SER A 120 -5.63 10.14 0.20
CA SER A 120 -5.76 8.68 0.27
C SER A 120 -6.69 8.27 1.42
N THR A 121 -7.38 7.15 1.24
CA THR A 121 -8.22 6.52 2.28
C THR A 121 -7.57 5.23 2.76
N VAL A 122 -7.52 5.01 4.07
CA VAL A 122 -6.96 3.77 4.64
C VAL A 122 -7.92 3.20 5.68
N TYR A 123 -8.25 1.93 5.53
CA TYR A 123 -8.91 1.11 6.54
C TYR A 123 -7.84 0.28 7.25
N ALA A 124 -7.53 0.60 8.50
CA ALA A 124 -6.54 -0.06 9.32
C ALA A 124 -7.23 -0.94 10.37
N VAL A 125 -6.97 -2.24 10.31
CA VAL A 125 -7.64 -3.26 11.12
C VAL A 125 -6.58 -4.11 11.85
N ASP A 126 -6.95 -4.75 12.95
CA ASP A 126 -6.07 -5.57 13.78
C ASP A 126 -4.83 -4.82 14.27
N ARG A 127 -3.61 -5.25 13.93
CA ARG A 127 -2.36 -4.65 14.39
C ARG A 127 -1.78 -3.65 13.37
N ALA A 128 -2.58 -3.22 12.39
CA ALA A 128 -2.13 -2.38 11.30
C ALA A 128 -1.60 -1.04 11.83
N LYS A 129 -0.51 -0.57 11.21
CA LYS A 129 0.15 0.68 11.60
C LYS A 129 0.09 1.67 10.46
N VAL A 130 -0.41 2.87 10.72
CA VAL A 130 -0.52 3.92 9.70
C VAL A 130 0.20 5.17 10.14
N ARG A 131 0.99 5.74 9.23
CA ARG A 131 1.50 7.11 9.32
C ARG A 131 0.80 7.93 8.25
N ALA A 132 0.10 8.96 8.68
CA ALA A 132 -0.78 9.76 7.84
C ALA A 132 -0.37 11.24 7.91
N THR A 133 -0.09 11.84 6.76
CA THR A 133 0.29 13.26 6.63
C THR A 133 -0.50 13.91 5.50
N ASP A 134 -0.66 15.24 5.53
CA ASP A 134 -1.42 16.05 4.56
C ASP A 134 -2.95 15.97 4.74
N GLU A 135 -3.71 15.32 3.87
CA GLU A 135 -5.19 15.27 3.92
C GLU A 135 -5.83 13.85 3.91
N PRO A 136 -5.19 12.79 4.45
CA PRO A 136 -5.72 11.44 4.32
C PRO A 136 -6.90 11.21 5.26
N THR A 137 -7.76 10.27 4.90
CA THR A 137 -8.86 9.79 5.75
C THR A 137 -8.56 8.37 6.21
N ILE A 138 -8.55 8.17 7.53
CA ILE A 138 -8.19 6.90 8.14
C ILE A 138 -9.36 6.36 8.95
N TYR A 139 -9.69 5.09 8.74
CA TYR A 139 -10.63 4.33 9.57
C TYR A 139 -9.85 3.28 10.34
N ALA A 140 -9.84 3.38 11.66
CA ALA A 140 -9.03 2.53 12.55
C ALA A 140 -9.92 1.66 13.45
N TYR A 141 -9.63 0.36 13.45
CA TYR A 141 -10.41 -0.66 14.16
C TYR A 141 -9.49 -1.57 14.99
N ASP A 142 -10.08 -2.27 15.95
CA ASP A 142 -9.42 -3.27 16.81
C ASP A 142 -8.17 -2.76 17.55
N GLN A 143 -6.96 -3.15 17.14
CA GLN A 143 -5.69 -2.78 17.80
C GLN A 143 -4.83 -1.83 16.93
N ALA A 144 -5.45 -1.16 15.95
CA ALA A 144 -4.73 -0.36 14.98
C ALA A 144 -3.98 0.79 15.65
N THR A 145 -2.80 1.12 15.11
CA THR A 145 -1.95 2.21 15.62
C THR A 145 -1.76 3.28 14.57
N ILE A 146 -2.25 4.48 14.83
CA ILE A 146 -2.27 5.59 13.87
C ILE A 146 -1.42 6.74 14.38
N HIS A 147 -0.52 7.23 13.53
CA HIS A 147 0.18 8.50 13.70
C HIS A 147 -0.39 9.47 12.67
N ALA A 148 -1.15 10.45 13.12
CA ALA A 148 -1.87 11.39 12.26
C ALA A 148 -1.32 12.81 12.44
N ASP A 149 -1.00 13.42 11.31
CA ASP A 149 -0.37 14.74 11.19
C ASP A 149 -1.02 15.55 10.04
N GLY A 150 -0.69 16.83 9.90
CA GLY A 150 -1.26 17.73 8.90
C GLY A 150 -2.75 17.95 9.11
N HIS A 151 -3.56 17.81 8.07
CA HIS A 151 -5.03 17.87 8.06
C HIS A 151 -5.67 16.47 7.97
N THR A 152 -5.01 15.45 8.52
CA THR A 152 -5.52 14.07 8.55
C THR A 152 -6.84 14.00 9.31
N THR A 153 -7.80 13.23 8.78
CA THR A 153 -9.05 12.88 9.48
C THR A 153 -9.01 11.42 9.90
N VAL A 154 -9.24 11.13 11.17
CA VAL A 154 -9.27 9.77 11.71
C VAL A 154 -10.63 9.45 12.32
N HIS A 155 -11.20 8.31 11.93
CA HIS A 155 -12.35 7.69 12.58
C HIS A 155 -11.87 6.44 13.29
N ALA A 156 -12.14 6.30 14.58
CA ALA A 156 -11.60 5.18 15.34
C ALA A 156 -12.58 4.59 16.35
N THR A 157 -12.46 3.28 16.54
CA THR A 157 -13.20 2.50 17.53
C THR A 157 -12.28 1.45 18.17
N ASP A 158 -12.81 0.76 19.18
CA ASP A 158 -12.19 -0.35 19.88
C ASP A 158 -10.84 0.02 20.52
N ASN A 159 -9.89 -0.90 20.60
CA ASN A 159 -8.60 -0.70 21.27
C ASN A 159 -7.55 0.03 20.41
N SER A 160 -8.01 0.88 19.50
CA SER A 160 -7.14 1.66 18.60
C SER A 160 -6.31 2.69 19.38
N ARG A 161 -5.08 2.92 18.94
CA ARG A 161 -4.15 3.88 19.53
C ARG A 161 -3.81 4.96 18.52
N ILE A 162 -3.98 6.22 18.90
CA ILE A 162 -3.80 7.36 18.00
C ILE A 162 -2.86 8.36 18.63
N LEU A 163 -1.84 8.74 17.87
CA LEU A 163 -0.96 9.86 18.17
C LEU A 163 -1.27 11.00 17.20
N LEU A 164 -1.81 12.10 17.73
CA LEU A 164 -2.38 13.20 16.97
C LEU A 164 -1.51 14.46 17.06
N HIS A 165 -1.12 14.99 15.90
CA HIS A 165 -0.30 16.19 15.74
C HIS A 165 -0.96 17.23 14.82
N ASP A 166 -0.44 18.45 14.87
CA ASP A 166 -0.84 19.59 14.03
C ASP A 166 -2.36 19.81 13.94
N ASN A 167 -2.92 19.90 12.73
CA ASN A 167 -4.34 20.15 12.47
C ASN A 167 -5.13 18.84 12.29
N ALA A 168 -4.56 17.69 12.67
CA ALA A 168 -5.22 16.42 12.49
C ALA A 168 -6.41 16.33 13.45
N ASN A 169 -7.49 15.72 12.99
CA ASN A 169 -8.74 15.60 13.73
C ASN A 169 -9.11 14.13 13.90
N VAL A 170 -9.68 13.79 15.05
CA VAL A 170 -10.14 12.42 15.33
C VAL A 170 -11.57 12.41 15.83
N THR A 171 -12.36 11.49 15.29
CA THR A 171 -13.65 11.10 15.83
C THR A 171 -13.52 9.71 16.41
N ALA A 172 -13.61 9.60 17.74
CA ALA A 172 -13.39 8.35 18.45
C ALA A 172 -14.64 7.84 19.16
N GLN A 173 -14.75 6.51 19.23
CA GLN A 173 -15.73 5.78 20.02
C GLN A 173 -15.05 5.10 21.22
N ARG A 174 -15.79 4.26 21.94
CA ARG A 174 -15.33 3.60 23.17
C ARG A 174 -14.08 2.75 22.93
N GLY A 175 -13.12 2.81 23.86
CA GLY A 175 -11.91 1.99 23.86
C GLY A 175 -10.68 2.67 23.25
N VAL A 176 -10.87 3.75 22.48
CA VAL A 176 -9.78 4.40 21.74
C VAL A 176 -8.88 5.19 22.69
N THR A 177 -7.57 5.00 22.55
CA THR A 177 -6.55 5.78 23.28
C THR A 177 -5.98 6.85 22.36
N ILE A 178 -6.14 8.12 22.74
CA ILE A 178 -5.63 9.27 21.98
C ILE A 178 -4.56 10.00 22.79
N GLN A 179 -3.41 10.24 22.18
CA GLN A 179 -2.29 10.98 22.73
C GLN A 179 -1.80 12.03 21.73
N GLY A 180 -0.91 12.92 22.17
CA GLY A 180 -0.27 13.93 21.32
C GLY A 180 -0.67 15.37 21.65
N PRO A 181 0.03 16.35 21.06
CA PRO A 181 -0.21 17.77 21.29
C PRO A 181 -1.58 18.22 20.77
N ALA A 182 -2.05 17.65 19.66
CA ALA A 182 -3.31 18.03 19.02
C ALA A 182 -4.54 17.25 19.55
N ARG A 183 -4.41 16.52 20.68
CA ARG A 183 -5.50 15.70 21.24
C ARG A 183 -6.80 16.46 21.53
N THR A 184 -6.76 17.79 21.61
CA THR A 184 -7.95 18.65 21.72
C THR A 184 -8.85 18.60 20.48
N ASN A 185 -8.32 18.21 19.33
CA ASN A 185 -9.03 18.04 18.07
C ASN A 185 -9.80 16.70 18.01
N THR A 186 -10.26 16.23 19.17
CA THR A 186 -10.96 14.97 19.36
C THR A 186 -12.44 15.21 19.56
N ARG A 187 -13.27 14.47 18.82
CA ARG A 187 -14.71 14.37 19.04
C ARG A 187 -15.05 12.95 19.49
N ILE A 188 -15.63 12.81 20.67
CA ILE A 188 -16.11 11.52 21.16
C ILE A 188 -17.56 11.33 20.72
N ARG A 189 -17.85 10.23 20.02
CA ARG A 189 -19.24 9.82 19.73
C ARG A 189 -19.68 8.80 20.76
N GLN A 190 -20.87 9.02 21.33
CA GLN A 190 -21.52 8.12 22.28
C GLN A 190 -22.03 6.85 21.59
#